data_AF-A0A498MS34-F1
#
_entry.id   AF-A0A498MS34-F1
#
_cell.length_a   1.000
_cell.length_b   1.000
_cell.length_c   1.000
_cell.angle_alpha   90.00
_cell.angle_beta   90.00
_cell.angle_gamma   90.00
#
_symmetry.space_group_name_H-M   'P 1'
#
loop_
_entity.id
_entity.type
_entity.pdbx_description
1 polymer ?
#
loop_
_entity_poly.entity_id
_entity_poly.type
_entity_poly.pdbx_seq_one_letter_code
_entity_poly.pdbx_strand_id
1 'polypeptide(L)'
;MKKQFNRMKQLANQTVGRAEKTEVLSDDLLMIERRLENVRLVSHNVHKKIIMCMQGNVGSDAEKRHKKLPLTALSQSMLDGVGQLGDESLIAKMMEVCGEAENKLALEQSQHEVQLERDILEPLNQLAEVDIPNILKQRKHLAKLVLDFDSAKARYHQATKAYPSAANAQAMAAKVDTLKEEMDEAQNKMEICKDQVAADMYNFYSKEGDYARYYVLLLEAQAEYHRKALASIESVLPTIQSQQDKWTEKPAFGTALEEHLKRTSREIALPIEACVMMLLETGMQEEGLFRIAAGASKLKKLKAALDCSTSQLEEFYSDPHAVAGALKSYLRELPEPLMTYQLYEEWIQASK
;
A
#
# COMPACT_ATOMS: atom_id res chain seq x y z
N MET A 1 -32.71 -22.54 -51.79
CA MET A 1 -32.70 -21.58 -50.67
C MET A 1 -31.73 -20.39 -50.83
N LYS A 2 -30.46 -20.57 -51.23
CA LYS A 2 -29.49 -19.45 -51.42
C LYS A 2 -29.95 -18.35 -52.40
N LYS A 3 -30.64 -18.69 -53.50
CA LYS A 3 -31.17 -17.70 -54.45
C LYS A 3 -32.27 -16.81 -53.86
N GLN A 4 -33.14 -17.34 -53.00
CA GLN A 4 -34.17 -16.54 -52.33
C GLN A 4 -33.58 -15.65 -51.23
N PHE A 5 -32.59 -16.14 -50.48
CA PHE A 5 -31.86 -15.34 -49.48
C PHE A 5 -31.12 -14.16 -50.12
N ASN A 6 -30.45 -14.37 -51.26
CA ASN A 6 -29.79 -13.29 -52.00
C ASN A 6 -30.80 -12.30 -52.58
N ARG A 7 -31.96 -12.78 -53.06
CA ARG A 7 -33.04 -11.90 -53.54
C ARG A 7 -33.65 -11.08 -52.39
N MET A 8 -33.76 -11.65 -51.19
CA MET A 8 -34.22 -10.96 -49.98
C MET A 8 -33.21 -9.94 -49.48
N LYS A 9 -31.90 -10.24 -49.54
CA LYS A 9 -30.81 -9.29 -49.23
C LYS A 9 -30.74 -8.15 -50.27
N GLN A 10 -31.02 -8.45 -51.53
CA GLN A 10 -31.05 -7.48 -52.62
C GLN A 10 -32.31 -6.60 -52.56
N LEU A 11 -33.46 -7.16 -52.17
CA LEU A 11 -34.69 -6.42 -51.86
C LEU A 11 -34.54 -5.58 -50.59
N ALA A 12 -33.89 -6.09 -49.53
CA ALA A 12 -33.58 -5.29 -48.34
C ALA A 12 -32.66 -4.10 -48.68
N ASN A 13 -31.65 -4.29 -49.53
CA ASN A 13 -30.79 -3.21 -50.01
C ASN A 13 -31.46 -2.27 -51.03
N GLN A 14 -32.58 -2.66 -51.65
CA GLN A 14 -33.35 -1.80 -52.57
C GLN A 14 -34.48 -1.05 -51.86
N THR A 15 -35.07 -1.62 -50.81
CA THR A 15 -36.15 -1.01 -50.02
C THR A 15 -35.63 -0.22 -48.82
N VAL A 16 -34.40 -0.50 -48.36
CA VAL A 16 -33.77 0.16 -47.20
C VAL A 16 -32.42 0.78 -47.63
N GLY A 17 -32.47 2.03 -48.08
CA GLY A 17 -31.33 2.94 -47.98
C GLY A 17 -30.22 2.82 -49.05
N ARG A 18 -30.51 3.23 -50.29
CA ARG A 18 -29.56 4.05 -51.07
C ARG A 18 -29.80 5.55 -50.79
N ALA A 19 -29.94 5.90 -49.51
CA ALA A 19 -29.66 7.26 -49.09
C ALA A 19 -28.14 7.31 -48.89
N GLU A 20 -27.46 8.29 -49.48
CA GLU A 20 -26.13 8.66 -48.99
C GLU A 20 -26.24 8.76 -47.47
N LYS A 21 -25.48 7.94 -46.73
CA LYS A 21 -25.48 8.06 -45.27
C LYS A 21 -25.08 9.50 -44.97
N THR A 22 -25.96 10.24 -44.32
CA THR A 22 -25.63 11.60 -43.89
C THR A 22 -24.42 11.48 -42.95
N GLU A 23 -23.24 11.90 -43.42
CA GLU A 23 -22.03 12.01 -42.61
C GLU A 23 -22.18 13.25 -41.73
N VAL A 24 -22.33 13.03 -40.42
CA VAL A 24 -22.78 14.08 -39.49
C VAL A 24 -21.64 14.62 -38.62
N LEU A 25 -20.54 13.88 -38.51
CA LEU A 25 -19.36 14.28 -37.75
C LEU A 25 -18.16 14.41 -38.69
N SER A 26 -17.31 15.42 -38.44
CA SER A 26 -16.02 15.54 -39.10
C SER A 26 -15.06 14.43 -38.67
N ASP A 27 -14.00 14.21 -39.46
CA ASP A 27 -12.94 13.26 -39.12
C ASP A 27 -12.33 13.54 -37.74
N ASP A 28 -12.14 14.82 -37.39
CA ASP A 28 -11.64 15.24 -36.07
C ASP A 28 -12.54 14.78 -34.93
N LEU A 29 -13.87 14.94 -35.07
CA LEU A 29 -14.84 14.50 -34.07
C LEU A 29 -14.88 12.96 -33.95
N LEU A 30 -14.71 12.24 -35.07
CA LEU A 30 -14.59 10.78 -35.04
C LEU A 30 -13.30 10.32 -34.35
N MET A 31 -12.20 11.07 -34.48
CA MET A 31 -10.97 10.80 -33.73
C MET A 31 -11.18 11.04 -32.22
N ILE A 32 -11.85 12.12 -31.84
CA ILE A 32 -12.20 12.41 -30.44
C ILE A 32 -13.14 11.33 -29.87
N GLU A 33 -14.12 10.86 -30.64
CA GLU A 33 -15.02 9.76 -30.23
C GLU A 33 -14.25 8.48 -29.88
N ARG A 34 -13.26 8.10 -30.70
CA ARG A 34 -12.38 6.95 -30.39
C ARG A 34 -11.52 7.21 -29.16
N ARG A 35 -11.04 8.43 -28.97
CA ARG A 35 -10.23 8.82 -27.81
C ARG A 35 -11.04 8.74 -26.51
N LEU A 36 -12.28 9.21 -26.51
CA LEU A 36 -13.22 9.12 -25.39
C LEU A 36 -13.36 7.68 -24.88
N GLU A 37 -13.62 6.73 -25.78
CA GLU A 37 -13.82 5.33 -25.40
C GLU A 37 -12.56 4.70 -24.77
N ASN A 38 -11.40 5.02 -25.33
CA ASN A 38 -10.11 4.56 -24.80
C ASN A 38 -9.82 5.16 -23.42
N VAL A 39 -10.01 6.48 -23.26
CA VAL A 39 -9.81 7.16 -21.98
C VAL A 39 -10.76 6.60 -20.93
N ARG A 40 -12.04 6.37 -21.26
CA ARG A 40 -13.01 5.75 -20.34
C ARG A 40 -12.52 4.41 -19.82
N LEU A 41 -12.12 3.51 -20.73
CA LEU A 41 -11.70 2.17 -20.37
C LEU A 41 -10.42 2.18 -19.51
N VAL A 42 -9.42 2.98 -19.91
CA VAL A 42 -8.15 3.08 -19.19
C VAL A 42 -8.37 3.71 -17.81
N SER A 43 -9.11 4.81 -17.71
CA SER A 43 -9.41 5.47 -16.44
C SER A 43 -10.15 4.55 -15.48
N HIS A 44 -11.15 3.80 -15.95
CA HIS A 44 -11.86 2.81 -15.13
C HIS A 44 -10.94 1.70 -14.61
N ASN A 45 -10.10 1.17 -15.49
CA ASN A 45 -9.16 0.11 -15.14
C ASN A 45 -8.14 0.60 -14.11
N VAL A 46 -7.56 1.79 -14.31
CA VAL A 46 -6.61 2.37 -13.37
C VAL A 46 -7.28 2.68 -12.03
N HIS A 47 -8.47 3.28 -12.03
CA HIS A 47 -9.26 3.53 -10.82
C HIS A 47 -9.43 2.24 -9.98
N LYS A 48 -9.85 1.14 -10.61
CA LYS A 48 -9.97 -0.17 -9.93
C LYS A 48 -8.64 -0.68 -9.38
N LYS A 49 -7.53 -0.48 -10.10
CA LYS A 49 -6.21 -0.92 -9.64
C LYS A 49 -5.67 -0.08 -8.49
N ILE A 50 -5.91 1.23 -8.48
CA ILE A 50 -5.55 2.09 -7.35
C ILE A 50 -6.33 1.65 -6.10
N ILE A 51 -7.63 1.35 -6.20
CA ILE A 51 -8.41 0.81 -5.08
C ILE A 51 -7.78 -0.49 -4.52
N MET A 52 -7.31 -1.39 -5.39
CA MET A 52 -6.64 -2.62 -4.95
C MET A 52 -5.32 -2.39 -4.22
N CYS A 53 -4.69 -1.23 -4.38
CA CYS A 53 -3.47 -0.85 -3.67
C CYS A 53 -3.77 -0.26 -2.28
N MET A 54 -5.00 0.15 -2.01
CA MET A 54 -5.43 0.66 -0.71
C MET A 54 -5.77 -0.49 0.23
N GLN A 55 -5.52 -0.31 1.52
CA GLN A 55 -5.83 -1.29 2.56
C GLN A 55 -7.08 -0.92 3.36
N GLY A 56 -7.37 0.38 3.51
CA GLY A 56 -8.59 0.87 4.15
C GLY A 56 -9.82 0.73 3.26
N ASN A 57 -11.00 0.71 3.88
CA ASN A 57 -12.26 0.71 3.14
C ASN A 57 -12.46 2.04 2.41
N VAL A 58 -12.67 1.98 1.09
CA VAL A 58 -13.10 3.15 0.29
C VAL A 58 -14.44 3.69 0.83
N GLY A 59 -14.59 5.00 0.91
CA GLY A 59 -15.77 5.71 1.42
C GLY A 59 -15.82 5.98 2.93
N SER A 60 -14.86 5.48 3.71
CA SER A 60 -14.77 5.80 5.15
C SER A 60 -13.77 6.90 5.46
N ASP A 61 -14.05 7.69 6.49
CA ASP A 61 -13.13 8.69 7.03
C ASP A 61 -11.80 8.09 7.54
N ALA A 62 -10.81 8.96 7.74
CA ALA A 62 -9.47 8.57 8.16
C ALA A 62 -9.46 7.80 9.50
N GLU A 63 -10.36 8.13 10.42
CA GLU A 63 -10.39 7.47 11.73
C GLU A 63 -10.87 6.01 11.62
N LYS A 64 -11.90 5.77 10.81
CA LYS A 64 -12.41 4.42 10.54
C LYS A 64 -11.43 3.58 9.73
N ARG A 65 -10.72 4.19 8.77
CA ARG A 65 -9.66 3.50 8.02
C ARG A 65 -8.53 3.09 8.92
N HIS A 66 -8.01 4.03 9.72
CA HIS A 66 -6.96 3.80 10.70
C HIS A 66 -7.24 2.54 11.52
N LYS A 67 -8.40 2.48 12.18
CA LYS A 67 -8.77 1.34 13.05
C LYS A 67 -8.83 -0.02 12.35
N LYS A 68 -8.92 -0.07 11.02
CA LYS A 68 -9.00 -1.30 10.23
C LYS A 68 -7.68 -1.68 9.56
N LEU A 69 -6.67 -0.82 9.61
CA LEU A 69 -5.38 -1.12 9.01
C LEU A 69 -4.69 -2.27 9.78
N PRO A 70 -4.07 -3.24 9.07
CA PRO A 70 -3.25 -4.27 9.69
C PRO A 70 -2.16 -3.69 10.60
N LEU A 71 -1.62 -2.52 10.23
CA LEU A 71 -0.60 -1.82 11.00
C LEU A 71 -1.10 -1.34 12.36
N THR A 72 -2.35 -0.90 12.45
CA THR A 72 -2.99 -0.58 13.74
C THR A 72 -3.19 -1.82 14.59
N ALA A 73 -3.54 -2.96 13.98
CA ALA A 73 -3.64 -4.22 14.72
C ALA A 73 -2.28 -4.70 15.25
N LEU A 74 -1.20 -4.52 14.48
CA LEU A 74 0.17 -4.78 14.92
C LEU A 74 0.55 -3.90 16.12
N SER A 75 0.32 -2.59 15.99
CA SER A 75 0.56 -1.63 17.07
C SER A 75 -0.18 -2.03 18.35
N GLN A 76 -1.48 -2.32 18.27
CA GLN A 76 -2.27 -2.72 19.43
C GLN A 76 -1.71 -4.00 20.08
N SER A 77 -1.33 -4.99 19.26
CA SER A 77 -0.75 -6.25 19.77
C SER A 77 0.58 -6.00 20.49
N MET A 78 1.39 -5.05 20.03
CA MET A 78 2.63 -4.66 20.71
C MET A 78 2.33 -3.98 22.06
N LEU A 79 1.42 -3.00 22.06
CA LEU A 79 1.08 -2.24 23.26
C LEU A 79 0.38 -3.09 24.33
N ASP A 80 -0.49 -4.01 23.92
CA ASP A 80 -1.13 -4.98 24.83
C ASP A 80 -0.12 -5.95 25.45
N GLY A 81 0.96 -6.26 24.71
CA GLY A 81 2.06 -7.11 25.19
C GLY A 81 2.90 -6.47 26.29
N VAL A 82 3.02 -5.14 26.31
CA VAL A 82 3.80 -4.39 27.33
C VAL A 82 3.31 -4.73 28.73
N GLY A 83 1.99 -4.71 28.96
CA GLY A 83 1.39 -5.02 30.26
C GLY A 83 1.61 -6.45 30.75
N GLN A 84 1.95 -7.39 29.85
CA GLN A 84 2.24 -8.79 30.19
C GLN A 84 3.71 -9.03 30.52
N LEU A 85 4.61 -8.22 29.97
CA LEU A 85 6.06 -8.40 30.07
C LEU A 85 6.70 -7.66 31.26
N GLY A 86 5.97 -6.72 31.88
CA GLY A 86 6.40 -5.96 33.04
C GLY A 86 7.35 -4.80 32.70
N ASP A 87 7.29 -3.74 33.50
CA ASP A 87 7.89 -2.42 33.21
C ASP A 87 9.43 -2.42 33.15
N GLU A 88 10.10 -3.45 33.68
CA GLU A 88 11.57 -3.56 33.66
C GLU A 88 12.12 -4.28 32.44
N SER A 89 11.26 -4.97 31.67
CA SER A 89 11.69 -5.70 30.49
C SER A 89 12.12 -4.76 29.36
N LEU A 90 13.35 -4.94 28.83
CA LEU A 90 13.75 -4.25 27.61
C LEU A 90 12.77 -4.52 26.47
N ILE A 91 12.29 -5.76 26.36
CA ILE A 91 11.34 -6.14 25.31
C ILE A 91 10.05 -5.32 25.46
N ALA A 92 9.55 -5.12 26.68
CA ALA A 92 8.38 -4.29 26.93
C ALA A 92 8.61 -2.83 26.50
N LYS A 93 9.74 -2.22 26.91
CA LYS A 93 10.12 -0.85 26.52
C LYS A 93 10.27 -0.70 25.00
N MET A 94 10.89 -1.68 24.33
CA MET A 94 11.02 -1.71 22.87
C MET A 94 9.65 -1.85 22.19
N MET A 95 8.79 -2.74 22.69
CA MET A 95 7.45 -2.94 22.14
C MET A 95 6.56 -1.71 22.30
N GLU A 96 6.68 -0.98 23.41
CA GLU A 96 5.97 0.28 23.62
C GLU A 96 6.36 1.32 22.56
N VAL A 97 7.65 1.62 22.44
CA VAL A 97 8.18 2.61 21.50
C VAL A 97 7.89 2.24 20.05
N CYS A 98 8.09 0.97 19.68
CA CYS A 98 7.76 0.48 18.33
C CYS A 98 6.24 0.50 18.08
N GLY A 99 5.43 0.08 19.06
CA GLY A 99 3.98 0.05 18.94
C GLY A 99 3.39 1.44 18.68
N GLU A 100 3.87 2.47 19.39
CA GLU A 100 3.48 3.87 19.14
C GLU A 100 3.89 4.34 17.73
N ALA A 101 5.10 3.99 17.29
CA ALA A 101 5.60 4.33 15.96
C ALA A 101 4.74 3.69 14.85
N GLU A 102 4.41 2.40 14.99
CA GLU A 102 3.54 1.68 14.05
C GLU A 102 2.13 2.29 14.00
N ASN A 103 1.59 2.74 15.14
CA ASN A 103 0.29 3.43 15.16
C ASN A 103 0.36 4.75 14.37
N LYS A 104 1.45 5.51 14.54
CA LYS A 104 1.65 6.77 13.81
C LYS A 104 1.76 6.53 12.31
N LEU A 105 2.48 5.49 11.88
CA LEU A 105 2.55 5.09 10.48
C LEU A 105 1.17 4.70 9.92
N ALA A 106 0.34 4.02 10.72
CA ALA A 106 -1.03 3.68 10.32
C ALA A 106 -1.88 4.94 10.10
N LEU A 107 -1.69 5.98 10.92
CA LEU A 107 -2.37 7.26 10.75
C LEU A 107 -1.96 7.95 9.44
N GLU A 108 -0.66 7.99 9.14
CA GLU A 108 -0.14 8.57 7.89
C GLU A 108 -0.68 7.82 6.66
N GLN A 109 -0.73 6.47 6.71
CA GLN A 109 -1.30 5.65 5.64
C GLN A 109 -2.80 5.94 5.45
N SER A 110 -3.55 6.05 6.55
CA SER A 110 -4.98 6.35 6.49
C SER A 110 -5.26 7.72 5.86
N GLN A 111 -4.50 8.75 6.25
CA GLN A 111 -4.63 10.10 5.68
C GLN A 111 -4.28 10.11 4.19
N HIS A 112 -3.22 9.41 3.80
CA HIS A 112 -2.84 9.26 2.40
C HIS A 112 -3.96 8.61 1.57
N GLU A 113 -4.55 7.53 2.07
CA GLU A 113 -5.66 6.85 1.41
C GLU A 113 -6.89 7.74 1.24
N VAL A 114 -7.24 8.56 2.25
CA VAL A 114 -8.32 9.55 2.15
C VAL A 114 -8.01 10.63 1.11
N GLN A 115 -6.76 11.07 1.03
CA GLN A 115 -6.34 12.04 0.03
C GLN A 115 -6.43 11.45 -1.40
N LEU A 116 -5.93 10.23 -1.61
CA LEU A 116 -6.00 9.56 -2.91
C LEU A 116 -7.44 9.38 -3.38
N GLU A 117 -8.34 9.05 -2.47
CA GLU A 117 -9.74 8.90 -2.80
C GLU A 117 -10.35 10.20 -3.32
N ARG A 118 -10.22 11.28 -2.55
CA ARG A 118 -10.81 12.59 -2.85
C ARG A 118 -10.21 13.22 -4.11
N ASP A 119 -8.88 13.24 -4.21
CA ASP A 119 -8.20 14.06 -5.22
C ASP A 119 -7.99 13.31 -6.55
N ILE A 120 -8.12 11.98 -6.56
CA ILE A 120 -7.79 11.14 -7.73
C ILE A 120 -8.90 10.14 -8.05
N LEU A 121 -9.33 9.30 -7.10
CA LEU A 121 -10.31 8.25 -7.39
C LEU A 121 -11.68 8.83 -7.75
N GLU A 122 -12.21 9.74 -6.93
CA GLU A 122 -13.50 10.38 -7.16
C GLU A 122 -13.55 11.09 -8.53
N PRO A 123 -12.58 11.95 -8.91
CA PRO A 123 -12.55 12.57 -10.23
C PRO A 123 -12.38 11.57 -11.39
N LEU A 124 -11.55 10.54 -11.25
CA LEU A 124 -11.37 9.52 -12.29
C LEU A 124 -12.65 8.70 -12.50
N ASN A 125 -13.36 8.38 -11.41
CA ASN A 125 -14.62 7.67 -11.47
C ASN A 125 -15.72 8.54 -12.09
N GLN A 126 -15.80 9.83 -11.72
CA GLN A 126 -16.70 10.80 -12.34
C GLN A 126 -16.46 10.88 -13.87
N LEU A 127 -15.20 10.96 -14.29
CA LEU A 127 -14.84 10.98 -15.71
C LEU A 127 -15.28 9.70 -16.44
N ALA A 128 -14.96 8.53 -15.87
CA ALA A 128 -15.14 7.24 -16.53
C ALA A 128 -16.59 6.74 -16.51
N GLU A 129 -17.32 6.98 -15.42
CA GLU A 129 -18.66 6.41 -15.20
C GLU A 129 -19.81 7.41 -15.42
N VAL A 130 -19.52 8.71 -15.48
CA VAL A 130 -20.55 9.75 -15.65
C VAL A 130 -20.30 10.60 -16.89
N ASP A 131 -19.19 11.33 -16.94
CA ASP A 131 -18.98 12.37 -17.95
C ASP A 131 -18.87 11.76 -19.36
N ILE A 132 -17.96 10.81 -19.58
CA ILE A 132 -17.79 10.17 -20.89
C ILE A 132 -19.05 9.38 -21.30
N PRO A 133 -19.67 8.54 -20.44
CA PRO A 133 -20.93 7.87 -20.76
C PRO A 133 -22.07 8.81 -21.19
N ASN A 134 -22.17 10.00 -20.59
CA ASN A 134 -23.17 11.00 -20.98
C ASN A 134 -22.95 11.50 -22.42
N ILE A 135 -21.70 11.82 -22.79
CA ILE A 135 -21.35 12.21 -24.17
C ILE A 135 -21.70 11.09 -25.15
N LEU A 136 -21.33 9.85 -24.82
CA LEU A 136 -21.61 8.67 -25.66
C LEU A 136 -23.12 8.38 -25.78
N LYS A 137 -23.90 8.68 -24.74
CA LYS A 137 -25.37 8.57 -24.78
C LYS A 137 -25.97 9.60 -25.73
N GLN A 138 -25.50 10.86 -25.68
CA GLN A 138 -25.92 11.90 -26.63
C GLN A 138 -25.50 11.55 -28.06
N ARG A 139 -24.30 11.01 -28.25
CA ARG A 139 -23.83 10.52 -29.56
C ARG A 139 -24.73 9.42 -30.14
N LYS A 140 -25.22 8.49 -29.31
CA LYS A 140 -26.21 7.48 -29.70
C LYS A 140 -27.57 8.10 -30.00
N HIS A 141 -27.96 9.15 -29.29
CA HIS A 141 -29.20 9.89 -29.57
C HIS A 141 -29.12 10.60 -30.92
N LEU A 142 -28.01 11.28 -31.21
CA LEU A 142 -27.74 11.88 -32.52
C LEU A 142 -27.90 10.87 -33.65
N ALA A 143 -27.35 9.66 -33.50
CA ALA A 143 -27.49 8.61 -34.51
C ALA A 143 -28.96 8.24 -34.81
N LYS A 144 -29.87 8.35 -33.83
CA LYS A 144 -31.31 8.14 -34.03
C LYS A 144 -31.94 9.31 -34.78
N LEU A 145 -31.63 10.55 -34.38
CA LEU A 145 -32.13 11.75 -35.04
C LEU A 145 -31.72 11.83 -36.53
N VAL A 146 -30.53 11.34 -36.86
CA VAL A 146 -30.07 11.22 -38.25
C VAL A 146 -30.95 10.26 -39.04
N LEU A 147 -31.34 9.11 -38.47
CA LEU A 147 -32.26 8.18 -39.12
C LEU A 147 -33.66 8.77 -39.29
N ASP A 148 -34.14 9.52 -38.29
CA ASP A 148 -35.44 10.20 -38.35
C ASP A 148 -35.46 11.28 -39.44
N PHE A 149 -34.37 12.07 -39.55
CA PHE A 149 -34.18 13.04 -40.62
C PHE A 149 -34.10 12.38 -42.00
N ASP A 150 -33.28 11.33 -42.17
CA ASP A 150 -33.16 10.60 -43.44
C ASP A 150 -34.53 10.02 -43.87
N SER A 151 -35.33 9.54 -42.92
CA SER A 151 -36.70 9.07 -43.16
C SER A 151 -37.65 10.19 -43.58
N ALA A 152 -37.65 11.33 -42.87
CA ALA A 152 -38.47 12.49 -43.22
C ALA A 152 -38.08 13.06 -44.61
N LYS A 153 -36.78 13.19 -44.87
CA LYS A 153 -36.21 13.60 -46.16
C LYS A 153 -36.66 12.67 -47.29
N ALA A 154 -36.61 11.35 -47.08
CA ALA A 154 -37.06 10.38 -48.08
C ALA A 154 -38.56 10.48 -48.36
N ARG A 155 -39.41 10.66 -47.32
CA ARG A 155 -40.86 10.86 -47.46
C ARG A 155 -41.17 12.13 -48.26
N TYR A 156 -40.50 13.23 -47.95
CA TYR A 156 -40.63 14.49 -48.69
C TYR A 156 -40.21 14.36 -50.16
N HIS A 157 -39.08 13.72 -50.45
CA HIS A 157 -38.60 13.50 -51.82
C HIS A 157 -39.51 12.57 -52.64
N GLN A 158 -40.17 11.60 -52.00
CA GLN A 158 -41.15 10.75 -52.67
C GLN A 158 -42.44 11.51 -52.99
N ALA A 159 -42.92 12.36 -52.08
CA ALA A 159 -44.13 13.15 -52.29
C ALA A 159 -43.95 14.22 -53.38
N THR A 160 -42.77 14.83 -53.48
CA THR A 160 -42.44 15.85 -54.51
C THR A 160 -42.27 15.25 -55.92
N LYS A 161 -41.90 13.97 -56.04
CA LYS A 161 -41.78 13.27 -57.34
C LYS A 161 -43.10 12.70 -57.86
N ALA A 162 -44.17 12.70 -57.06
CA ALA A 162 -45.47 12.19 -57.49
C ALA A 162 -46.19 13.22 -58.40
N TYR A 163 -46.48 12.84 -59.65
CA TYR A 163 -47.17 13.70 -60.61
C TYR A 163 -48.63 13.96 -60.19
N PRO A 164 -49.08 15.23 -60.07
CA PRO A 164 -50.45 15.52 -59.67
C PRO A 164 -51.45 15.29 -60.82
N SER A 165 -52.58 14.64 -60.52
CA SER A 165 -53.77 14.70 -61.38
C SER A 165 -54.56 15.98 -61.07
N ALA A 166 -55.23 16.56 -62.07
CA ALA A 166 -55.94 17.83 -61.94
C ALA A 166 -57.01 17.86 -60.81
N ALA A 167 -57.55 16.70 -60.41
CA ALA A 167 -58.54 16.58 -59.34
C ALA A 167 -57.94 16.58 -57.92
N ASN A 168 -56.64 16.24 -57.76
CA ASN A 168 -55.99 16.06 -56.45
C ASN A 168 -54.78 17.00 -56.21
N ALA A 169 -54.53 17.95 -57.12
CA ALA A 169 -53.36 18.82 -57.07
C ALA A 169 -53.25 19.62 -55.76
N GLN A 170 -54.38 20.12 -55.25
CA GLN A 170 -54.42 20.97 -54.05
C GLN A 170 -54.18 20.18 -52.75
N ALA A 171 -54.72 18.96 -52.64
CA ALA A 171 -54.47 18.07 -51.51
C ALA A 171 -53.03 17.51 -51.51
N MET A 172 -52.46 17.24 -52.69
CA MET A 172 -51.06 16.83 -52.82
C MET A 172 -50.09 17.96 -52.48
N ALA A 173 -50.40 19.20 -52.86
CA ALA A 173 -49.62 20.37 -52.46
C ALA A 173 -49.58 20.54 -50.94
N ALA A 174 -50.74 20.52 -50.27
CA ALA A 174 -50.81 20.60 -48.80
C ALA A 174 -50.04 19.47 -48.11
N LYS A 175 -50.10 18.23 -48.65
CA LYS A 175 -49.34 17.09 -48.13
C LYS A 175 -47.82 17.26 -48.29
N VAL A 176 -47.37 17.84 -49.40
CA VAL A 176 -45.95 18.15 -49.63
C VAL A 176 -45.47 19.21 -48.64
N ASP A 177 -46.28 20.23 -48.36
CA ASP A 177 -45.96 21.28 -47.39
C ASP A 177 -45.84 20.72 -45.97
N THR A 178 -46.78 19.89 -45.50
CA THR A 178 -46.69 19.23 -44.19
C THR A 178 -45.44 18.34 -44.08
N LEU A 179 -45.13 17.56 -45.13
CA LEU A 179 -43.93 16.72 -45.13
C LEU A 179 -42.62 17.54 -45.15
N LYS A 180 -42.66 18.76 -45.71
CA LYS A 180 -41.54 19.69 -45.68
C LYS A 180 -41.33 20.22 -44.25
N GLU A 181 -42.40 20.63 -43.58
CA GLU A 181 -42.35 21.07 -42.17
C GLU A 181 -41.81 19.96 -41.26
N GLU A 182 -42.29 18.72 -41.41
CA GLU A 182 -41.76 17.56 -40.66
C GLU A 182 -40.26 17.33 -40.92
N MET A 183 -39.81 17.49 -42.17
CA MET A 183 -38.39 17.34 -42.52
C MET A 183 -37.54 18.45 -41.92
N ASP A 184 -37.99 19.71 -42.01
CA ASP A 184 -37.30 20.88 -41.46
C ASP A 184 -37.20 20.78 -39.92
N GLU A 185 -38.26 20.33 -39.25
CA GLU A 185 -38.23 20.05 -37.80
C GLU A 185 -37.24 18.94 -37.42
N ALA A 186 -37.21 17.84 -38.17
CA ALA A 186 -36.29 16.74 -37.94
C ALA A 186 -34.83 17.17 -38.16
N GLN A 187 -34.59 17.99 -39.19
CA GLN A 187 -33.29 18.59 -39.46
C GLN A 187 -32.83 19.49 -38.31
N ASN A 188 -33.69 20.40 -37.85
CA ASN A 188 -33.35 21.31 -36.76
C ASN A 188 -33.01 20.56 -35.46
N LYS A 189 -33.81 19.55 -35.09
CA LYS A 189 -33.54 18.69 -33.92
C LYS A 189 -32.20 17.97 -34.04
N MET A 190 -31.88 17.46 -35.24
CA MET A 190 -30.63 16.77 -35.52
C MET A 190 -29.41 17.71 -35.44
N GLU A 191 -29.47 18.90 -36.03
CA GLU A 191 -28.36 19.87 -35.99
C GLU A 191 -28.12 20.40 -34.57
N ILE A 192 -29.17 20.69 -33.78
CA ILE A 192 -29.00 21.09 -32.36
C ILE A 192 -28.27 19.99 -31.56
N CYS A 193 -28.67 18.73 -31.75
CA CYS A 193 -28.02 17.61 -31.04
C CYS A 193 -26.57 17.41 -31.50
N LYS A 194 -26.29 17.59 -32.80
CA LYS A 194 -24.96 17.51 -33.38
C LYS A 194 -24.04 18.57 -32.80
N ASP A 195 -24.47 19.82 -32.76
CA ASP A 195 -23.70 20.93 -32.20
C ASP A 195 -23.41 20.71 -30.71
N GLN A 196 -24.38 20.21 -29.96
CA GLN A 196 -24.19 19.87 -28.54
C GLN A 196 -23.15 18.76 -28.35
N VAL A 197 -23.26 17.65 -29.11
CA VAL A 197 -22.29 16.55 -29.04
C VAL A 197 -20.89 17.01 -29.43
N ALA A 198 -20.78 17.84 -30.47
CA ALA A 198 -19.50 18.40 -30.89
C ALA A 198 -18.89 19.30 -29.81
N ALA A 199 -19.69 20.18 -29.20
CA ALA A 199 -19.27 21.04 -28.10
C ALA A 199 -18.77 20.21 -26.90
N ASP A 200 -19.50 19.16 -26.52
CA ASP A 200 -19.11 18.27 -25.42
C ASP A 200 -17.81 17.51 -25.73
N MET A 201 -17.65 17.03 -26.97
CA MET A 201 -16.43 16.36 -27.44
C MET A 201 -15.21 17.31 -27.41
N TYR A 202 -15.35 18.54 -27.89
CA TYR A 202 -14.27 19.53 -27.85
C TYR A 202 -13.95 19.97 -26.40
N ASN A 203 -14.97 20.10 -25.55
CA ASN A 203 -14.78 20.40 -24.13
C ASN A 203 -14.02 19.29 -23.41
N PHE A 204 -14.33 18.02 -23.68
CA PHE A 204 -13.54 16.90 -23.18
C PHE A 204 -12.09 16.96 -23.66
N TYR A 205 -11.91 17.15 -24.97
CA TYR A 205 -10.57 17.13 -25.57
C TYR A 205 -9.68 18.27 -25.06
N SER A 206 -10.24 19.47 -24.87
CA SER A 206 -9.51 20.61 -24.33
C SER A 206 -9.09 20.45 -22.86
N LYS A 207 -9.79 19.61 -22.10
CA LYS A 207 -9.47 19.28 -20.69
C LYS A 207 -8.61 18.03 -20.52
N GLU A 208 -8.13 17.43 -21.60
CA GLU A 208 -7.33 16.18 -21.52
C GLU A 208 -6.07 16.36 -20.65
N GLY A 209 -5.46 17.55 -20.67
CA GLY A 209 -4.33 17.89 -19.81
C GLY A 209 -4.68 17.89 -18.32
N ASP A 210 -5.88 18.32 -17.95
CA ASP A 210 -6.35 18.31 -16.56
C ASP A 210 -6.55 16.86 -16.06
N TYR A 211 -7.09 15.99 -16.91
CA TYR A 211 -7.24 14.57 -16.58
C TYR A 211 -5.88 13.86 -16.43
N ALA A 212 -4.90 14.23 -17.27
CA ALA A 212 -3.54 13.70 -17.16
C ALA A 212 -2.87 14.11 -15.84
N ARG A 213 -3.23 15.27 -15.29
CA ARG A 213 -2.70 15.77 -14.01
C ARG A 213 -3.02 14.86 -12.82
N TYR A 214 -4.09 14.07 -12.87
CA TYR A 214 -4.39 13.10 -11.80
C TYR A 214 -3.27 12.08 -11.59
N TYR A 215 -2.54 11.71 -12.64
CA TYR A 215 -1.39 10.79 -12.53
C TYR A 215 -0.17 11.44 -11.90
N VAL A 216 0.00 12.75 -12.10
CA VAL A 216 1.05 13.54 -11.42
C VAL A 216 0.70 13.64 -9.93
N LEU A 217 -0.53 14.02 -9.61
CA LEU A 217 -1.02 14.12 -8.23
C LEU A 217 -0.90 12.79 -7.47
N LEU A 218 -1.13 11.66 -8.16
CA LEU A 218 -0.92 10.32 -7.58
C LEU A 218 0.53 10.14 -7.10
N LEU A 219 1.51 10.43 -7.95
CA LEU A 219 2.92 10.27 -7.61
C LEU A 219 3.37 11.28 -6.54
N GLU A 220 2.88 12.53 -6.61
CA GLU A 220 3.16 13.55 -5.60
C GLU A 220 2.61 13.15 -4.22
N ALA A 221 1.38 12.64 -4.15
CA ALA A 221 0.77 12.16 -2.92
C ALA A 221 1.51 10.95 -2.35
N GLN A 222 1.94 10.01 -3.19
CA GLN A 222 2.75 8.87 -2.77
C GLN A 222 4.11 9.30 -2.22
N ALA A 223 4.80 10.22 -2.90
CA ALA A 223 6.08 10.74 -2.45
C ALA A 223 5.98 11.44 -1.09
N GLU A 224 4.92 12.22 -0.89
CA GLU A 224 4.68 12.91 0.39
C GLU A 224 4.36 11.91 1.51
N TYR A 225 3.52 10.91 1.25
CA TYR A 225 3.25 9.84 2.21
C TYR A 225 4.53 9.12 2.65
N HIS A 226 5.36 8.68 1.70
CA HIS A 226 6.62 8.01 2.02
C HIS A 226 7.59 8.89 2.80
N ARG A 227 7.63 10.20 2.51
CA ARG A 227 8.45 11.16 3.25
C ARG A 227 8.01 11.29 4.71
N LYS A 228 6.70 11.40 4.95
CA LYS A 228 6.14 11.47 6.32
C LYS A 228 6.33 10.17 7.10
N ALA A 229 6.15 9.03 6.43
CA ALA A 229 6.40 7.72 7.01
C ALA A 229 7.88 7.57 7.44
N LEU A 230 8.81 7.92 6.54
CA LEU A 230 10.24 7.90 6.84
C LEU A 230 10.59 8.81 8.02
N ALA A 231 10.11 10.05 8.00
CA ALA A 231 10.36 11.00 9.09
C ALA A 231 9.82 10.49 10.44
N SER A 232 8.71 9.77 10.45
CA SER A 232 8.17 9.15 11.66
C SER A 232 9.09 8.05 12.20
N ILE A 233 9.64 7.20 11.33
CA ILE A 233 10.60 6.15 11.72
C ILE A 233 11.91 6.79 12.22
N GLU A 234 12.48 7.73 11.46
CA GLU A 234 13.73 8.41 11.81
C GLU A 234 13.64 9.14 13.15
N SER A 235 12.46 9.65 13.52
CA SER A 235 12.26 10.31 14.82
C SER A 235 12.34 9.35 16.02
N VAL A 236 12.10 8.05 15.82
CA VAL A 236 12.00 7.05 16.89
C VAL A 236 13.27 6.21 17.03
N LEU A 237 14.01 5.99 15.93
CA LEU A 237 15.24 5.19 15.91
C LEU A 237 16.28 5.59 16.98
N PRO A 238 16.57 6.89 17.24
CA PRO A 238 17.53 7.27 18.27
C PRO A 238 17.11 6.83 19.67
N THR A 239 15.80 6.86 19.96
CA THR A 239 15.26 6.41 21.26
C THR A 239 15.45 4.91 21.43
N ILE A 240 15.15 4.12 20.39
CA ILE A 240 15.34 2.66 20.38
C ILE A 240 16.81 2.32 20.63
N GLN A 241 17.72 2.97 19.89
CA GLN A 241 19.18 2.76 20.03
C GLN A 241 19.66 3.13 21.44
N SER A 242 19.24 4.28 21.96
CA SER A 242 19.60 4.74 23.31
C SER A 242 19.15 3.76 24.40
N GLN A 243 17.94 3.20 24.28
CA GLN A 243 17.42 2.21 25.23
C GLN A 243 18.15 0.87 25.12
N GLN A 244 18.51 0.45 23.91
CA GLN A 244 19.30 -0.77 23.69
C GLN A 244 20.71 -0.64 24.29
N ASP A 245 21.38 0.51 24.11
CA ASP A 245 22.73 0.74 24.63
C ASP A 245 22.76 0.83 26.16
N LYS A 246 21.68 1.35 26.76
CA LYS A 246 21.53 1.43 28.23
C LYS A 246 21.16 0.10 28.87
N TRP A 247 20.88 -0.94 28.10
CA TRP A 247 20.48 -2.23 28.66
C TRP A 247 21.64 -2.90 29.37
N THR A 248 21.48 -3.05 30.69
CA THR A 248 22.53 -3.53 31.58
C THR A 248 22.59 -5.04 31.69
N GLU A 249 21.62 -5.83 31.20
CA GLU A 249 21.65 -7.30 31.27
C GLU A 249 22.29 -7.94 30.03
N LYS A 250 23.57 -7.65 29.79
CA LYS A 250 24.39 -8.46 28.86
C LYS A 250 24.99 -9.66 29.59
N PRO A 251 25.17 -10.82 28.93
CA PRO A 251 25.85 -11.98 29.50
C PRO A 251 27.20 -11.60 30.12
N ALA A 252 27.55 -12.25 31.23
CA ALA A 252 28.84 -12.03 31.88
C ALA A 252 29.94 -12.80 31.15
N PHE A 253 29.67 -14.03 30.71
CA PHE A 253 30.60 -14.88 29.99
C PHE A 253 30.78 -14.36 28.54
N GLY A 254 32.01 -14.35 28.04
CA GLY A 254 32.31 -13.86 26.68
C GLY A 254 32.38 -12.33 26.54
N THR A 255 31.96 -11.57 27.55
CA THR A 255 32.08 -10.10 27.55
C THR A 255 33.47 -9.68 28.05
N ALA A 256 34.05 -8.64 27.45
CA ALA A 256 35.32 -8.08 27.90
C ALA A 256 35.23 -7.65 29.37
N LEU A 257 36.23 -7.99 30.18
CA LEU A 257 36.20 -7.76 31.63
C LEU A 257 35.98 -6.27 31.97
N GLU A 258 36.70 -5.37 31.29
CA GLU A 258 36.57 -3.93 31.50
C GLU A 258 35.14 -3.42 31.20
N GLU A 259 34.52 -3.90 30.12
CA GLU A 259 33.13 -3.55 29.77
C GLU A 259 32.16 -4.06 30.84
N HIS A 260 32.32 -5.31 31.28
CA HIS A 260 31.48 -5.92 32.31
C HIS A 260 31.56 -5.16 33.64
N LEU A 261 32.76 -4.81 34.10
CA LEU A 261 32.98 -4.08 35.35
C LEU A 261 32.42 -2.65 35.28
N LYS A 262 32.68 -1.92 34.19
CA LYS A 262 32.13 -0.58 33.96
C LYS A 262 30.60 -0.60 33.96
N ARG A 263 30.00 -1.57 33.24
CA ARG A 263 28.53 -1.71 33.14
C ARG A 263 27.87 -2.04 34.47
N THR A 264 28.45 -2.97 35.22
CA THR A 264 27.88 -3.42 36.51
C THR A 264 28.24 -2.50 37.68
N SER A 265 29.12 -1.51 37.47
CA SER A 265 29.68 -0.66 38.53
C SER A 265 30.29 -1.47 39.67
N ARG A 266 31.00 -2.56 39.32
CA ARG A 266 31.65 -3.47 40.27
C ARG A 266 33.17 -3.41 40.09
N GLU A 267 33.89 -3.62 41.19
CA GLU A 267 35.36 -3.77 41.15
C GLU A 267 35.78 -5.20 40.78
N ILE A 268 34.98 -6.19 41.16
CA ILE A 268 35.21 -7.61 40.88
C ILE A 268 33.99 -8.17 40.15
N ALA A 269 34.22 -8.89 39.05
CA ALA A 269 33.16 -9.50 38.25
C ALA A 269 32.38 -10.52 39.09
N LEU A 270 31.04 -10.50 39.00
CA LEU A 270 30.16 -11.39 39.78
C LEU A 270 30.54 -12.87 39.64
N PRO A 271 30.82 -13.42 38.43
CA PRO A 271 31.23 -14.82 38.30
C PRO A 271 32.52 -15.15 39.05
N ILE A 272 33.46 -14.20 39.18
CA ILE A 272 34.69 -14.42 39.95
C ILE A 272 34.37 -14.39 41.43
N GLU A 273 33.75 -13.31 41.91
CA GLU A 273 33.46 -13.12 43.34
C GLU A 273 32.60 -14.27 43.89
N ALA A 274 31.47 -14.57 43.24
CA ALA A 274 30.55 -15.59 43.70
C ALA A 274 31.19 -16.98 43.71
N CYS A 275 31.90 -17.36 42.64
CA CYS A 275 32.58 -18.65 42.60
C CYS A 275 33.68 -18.76 43.66
N VAL A 276 34.50 -17.72 43.86
CA VAL A 276 35.57 -17.75 44.86
C VAL A 276 34.99 -17.81 46.28
N MET A 277 33.97 -17.01 46.58
CA MET A 277 33.30 -17.06 47.90
C MET A 277 32.71 -18.44 48.18
N MET A 278 31.96 -19.02 47.24
CA MET A 278 31.41 -20.37 47.39
C MET A 278 32.50 -21.42 47.62
N LEU A 279 33.61 -21.36 46.87
CA LEU A 279 34.71 -22.31 47.03
C LEU A 279 35.42 -22.17 48.38
N LEU A 280 35.61 -20.94 48.87
CA LEU A 280 36.22 -20.69 50.17
C LEU A 280 35.35 -21.22 51.31
N GLU A 281 34.02 -21.17 51.16
CA GLU A 281 33.09 -21.61 52.19
C GLU A 281 32.93 -23.13 52.24
N THR A 282 32.80 -23.81 51.09
CA THR A 282 32.48 -25.27 51.06
C THR A 282 33.46 -26.13 50.28
N GLY A 283 34.29 -25.56 49.41
CA GLY A 283 35.09 -26.30 48.44
C GLY A 283 36.55 -26.58 48.83
N MET A 284 37.08 -25.93 49.88
CA MET A 284 38.51 -25.97 50.19
C MET A 284 39.07 -27.34 50.58
N GLN A 285 38.22 -28.25 51.07
CA GLN A 285 38.61 -29.62 51.45
C GLN A 285 38.31 -30.64 50.34
N GLU A 286 37.73 -30.22 49.21
CA GLU A 286 37.33 -31.12 48.13
C GLU A 286 38.54 -31.56 47.28
N GLU A 287 38.71 -32.87 47.10
CA GLU A 287 39.85 -33.39 46.34
C GLU A 287 39.68 -33.10 44.84
N GLY A 288 40.74 -32.60 44.19
CA GLY A 288 40.73 -32.44 42.74
C GLY A 288 39.78 -31.35 42.24
N LEU A 289 39.48 -30.34 43.08
CA LEU A 289 38.55 -29.25 42.82
C LEU A 289 38.61 -28.68 41.39
N PHE A 290 39.80 -28.40 40.85
CA PHE A 290 39.99 -27.88 39.50
C PHE A 290 40.34 -28.95 38.44
N ARG A 291 40.52 -30.21 38.84
CA ARG A 291 40.89 -31.34 37.97
C ARG A 291 39.70 -32.20 37.59
N ILE A 292 38.81 -32.50 38.53
CA ILE A 292 37.62 -33.32 38.32
C ILE A 292 36.55 -32.48 37.64
N ALA A 293 35.92 -33.04 36.60
CA ALA A 293 34.85 -32.38 35.88
C ALA A 293 33.52 -32.60 36.61
N ALA A 294 32.75 -31.52 36.75
CA ALA A 294 31.37 -31.60 37.23
C ALA A 294 30.43 -32.17 36.16
N GLY A 295 29.21 -32.51 36.58
CA GLY A 295 28.14 -32.82 35.64
C GLY A 295 27.86 -31.66 34.69
N ALA A 296 27.89 -31.91 33.38
CA ALA A 296 27.76 -30.88 32.35
C ALA A 296 26.46 -30.07 32.47
N SER A 297 25.36 -30.70 32.92
CA SER A 297 24.07 -30.03 33.13
C SER A 297 24.12 -29.02 34.28
N LYS A 298 24.73 -29.38 35.42
CA LYS A 298 24.90 -28.47 36.57
C LYS A 298 25.81 -27.30 36.24
N LEU A 299 26.93 -27.57 35.55
CA LEU A 299 27.82 -26.52 35.08
C LEU A 299 27.09 -25.55 34.13
N LYS A 300 26.33 -26.07 33.16
CA LYS A 300 25.53 -25.24 32.26
C LYS A 300 24.51 -24.38 33.00
N LYS A 301 23.83 -24.94 34.02
CA LYS A 301 22.87 -24.22 34.86
C LYS A 301 23.54 -23.08 35.65
N LEU A 302 24.68 -23.36 36.31
CA LEU A 302 25.42 -22.35 37.06
C LEU A 302 25.96 -21.22 36.18
N LYS A 303 26.51 -21.56 35.00
CA LYS A 303 26.93 -20.53 34.03
C LYS A 303 25.78 -19.61 33.64
N ALA A 304 24.63 -20.20 33.28
CA ALA A 304 23.44 -19.43 32.90
C ALA A 304 22.90 -18.55 34.04
N ALA A 305 22.93 -19.04 35.28
CA ALA A 305 22.56 -18.30 36.48
C ALA A 305 23.47 -17.07 36.70
N LEU A 306 24.79 -17.25 36.54
CA LEU A 306 25.77 -16.17 36.63
C LEU A 306 25.65 -15.17 35.47
N ASP A 307 25.31 -15.63 34.26
CA ASP A 307 25.09 -14.78 33.10
C ASP A 307 23.91 -13.81 33.25
N CYS A 308 22.82 -14.25 33.89
CA CYS A 308 21.67 -13.40 34.21
C CYS A 308 21.78 -12.71 35.58
N SER A 309 22.95 -12.77 36.24
CA SER A 309 23.20 -12.15 37.55
C SER A 309 22.17 -12.50 38.64
N THR A 310 21.65 -13.74 38.63
CA THR A 310 20.68 -14.19 39.63
C THR A 310 21.31 -14.29 41.02
N SER A 311 20.53 -13.97 42.06
CA SER A 311 20.92 -14.15 43.46
C SER A 311 20.77 -15.58 43.95
N GLN A 312 20.09 -16.45 43.21
CA GLN A 312 19.82 -17.84 43.59
C GLN A 312 21.01 -18.76 43.31
N LEU A 313 22.12 -18.55 44.03
CA LEU A 313 23.33 -19.36 43.90
C LEU A 313 23.46 -20.42 45.01
N GLU A 314 22.59 -20.41 46.02
CA GLU A 314 22.68 -21.28 47.20
C GLU A 314 22.65 -22.78 46.83
N GLU A 315 21.92 -23.16 45.78
CA GLU A 315 21.82 -24.56 45.34
C GLU A 315 23.15 -25.14 44.85
N PHE A 316 24.12 -24.30 44.46
CA PHE A 316 25.40 -24.73 43.91
C PHE A 316 26.50 -24.93 44.95
N TYR A 317 26.28 -24.53 46.21
CA TYR A 317 27.23 -24.72 47.32
C TYR A 317 27.54 -26.19 47.60
N SER A 318 26.63 -27.08 47.20
CA SER A 318 26.74 -28.54 47.35
C SER A 318 27.61 -29.22 46.28
N ASP A 319 28.05 -28.49 45.23
CA ASP A 319 28.83 -29.05 44.13
C ASP A 319 30.07 -28.17 43.82
N PRO A 320 31.15 -28.29 44.61
CA PRO A 320 32.36 -27.49 44.44
C PRO A 320 33.02 -27.66 43.05
N HIS A 321 32.91 -28.85 42.44
CA HIS A 321 33.42 -29.07 41.08
C HIS A 321 32.67 -28.25 40.03
N ALA A 322 31.36 -28.07 40.18
CA ALA A 322 30.57 -27.25 39.27
C ALA A 322 30.97 -25.77 39.38
N VAL A 323 31.18 -25.29 40.61
CA VAL A 323 31.64 -23.92 40.89
C VAL A 323 33.04 -23.68 40.32
N ALA A 324 33.99 -24.59 40.56
CA ALA A 324 35.33 -24.55 39.98
C ALA A 324 35.29 -24.62 38.44
N GLY A 325 34.37 -25.41 37.88
CA GLY A 325 34.11 -25.50 36.44
C GLY A 325 33.59 -24.19 35.84
N ALA A 326 32.69 -23.50 36.54
CA ALA A 326 32.12 -22.23 36.10
C ALA A 326 33.17 -21.12 36.12
N LEU A 327 33.97 -21.02 37.19
CA LEU A 327 35.09 -20.09 37.29
C LEU A 327 36.11 -20.30 36.16
N LYS A 328 36.52 -21.55 35.92
CA LYS A 328 37.41 -21.89 34.78
C LYS A 328 36.80 -21.48 33.44
N SER A 329 35.51 -21.68 33.26
CA SER A 329 34.82 -21.35 32.02
C SER A 329 34.73 -19.85 31.81
N TYR A 330 34.46 -19.07 32.86
CA TYR A 330 34.44 -17.61 32.79
C TYR A 330 35.80 -17.08 32.33
N LEU A 331 36.88 -17.46 33.02
CA LEU A 331 38.24 -17.01 32.69
C LEU A 331 38.69 -17.42 31.29
N ARG A 332 38.31 -18.62 30.84
CA ARG A 332 38.65 -19.13 29.49
C ARG A 332 37.86 -18.44 28.38
N GLU A 333 36.65 -17.99 28.67
CA GLU A 333 35.74 -17.37 27.70
C GLU A 333 35.94 -15.85 27.59
N LEU A 334 36.78 -15.25 28.45
CA LEU A 334 37.15 -13.84 28.29
C LEU A 334 37.82 -13.61 26.92
N PRO A 335 37.45 -12.53 26.19
CA PRO A 335 38.12 -12.17 24.93
C PRO A 335 39.62 -11.91 25.09
N GLU A 336 40.02 -11.43 26.27
CA GLU A 336 41.40 -11.23 26.67
C GLU A 336 41.64 -11.99 27.99
N PRO A 337 42.72 -12.79 28.11
CA PRO A 337 43.04 -13.50 29.34
C PRO A 337 43.31 -12.51 30.47
N LEU A 338 43.01 -12.92 31.71
CA LEU A 338 43.24 -12.10 32.89
C LEU A 338 44.71 -11.63 33.01
N MET A 339 45.64 -12.51 32.63
CA MET A 339 47.04 -12.15 32.39
C MET A 339 47.17 -11.66 30.94
N THR A 340 46.82 -10.39 30.74
CA THR A 340 46.63 -9.75 29.44
C THR A 340 47.77 -10.02 28.44
N TYR A 341 47.45 -10.02 27.14
CA TYR A 341 48.47 -10.25 26.10
C TYR A 341 49.54 -9.16 26.09
N GLN A 342 49.17 -7.94 26.47
CA GLN A 342 50.08 -6.80 26.53
C GLN A 342 51.24 -7.04 27.51
N LEU A 343 50.98 -7.73 28.63
CA LEU A 343 51.96 -7.95 29.70
C LEU A 343 52.63 -9.33 29.62
N TYR A 344 52.46 -10.04 28.49
CA TYR A 344 52.88 -11.43 28.37
C TYR A 344 54.38 -11.61 28.63
N GLU A 345 55.23 -10.74 28.05
CA GLU A 345 56.68 -10.82 28.24
C GLU A 345 57.09 -10.58 29.69
N GLU A 346 56.45 -9.62 30.37
CA GLU A 346 56.66 -9.34 31.78
C GLU A 346 56.25 -10.53 32.66
N TRP A 347 55.12 -11.17 32.36
CA TRP A 347 54.66 -12.36 33.08
C TRP A 347 55.63 -13.54 32.91
N ILE A 348 56.14 -13.76 31.70
CA ILE A 348 57.14 -14.82 31.45
C ILE A 348 58.43 -14.52 32.19
N GLN A 349 58.89 -13.27 32.21
CA GLN A 349 60.08 -12.88 32.96
C GLN A 349 59.92 -13.07 34.47
N ALA A 350 58.76 -12.72 35.02
CA ALA A 350 58.45 -12.91 36.45
C ALA A 350 58.25 -14.39 36.85
N SER A 351 57.96 -15.27 35.88
CA SER A 351 57.78 -16.71 36.13
C SER A 351 59.07 -17.51 36.25
N LYS A 352 60.21 -16.90 35.88
CA LYS A 352 61.56 -17.46 36.04
C LYS A 352 62.10 -17.19 37.43
#